data_AF-A0A2K3K1Y0-F1
#
_entry.id   AF-A0A2K3K1Y0-F1
#
_cell.length_a   1.000
_cell.length_b   1.000
_cell.length_c   1.000
_cell.angle_alpha   90.00
_cell.angle_beta   90.00
_cell.angle_gamma   90.00
#
_symmetry.space_group_name_H-M   'P 1'
#
loop_
_entity.id
_entity.type
_entity.pdbx_description
1 polymer ?
#
loop_
_entity_poly.entity_id
_entity_poly.type
_entity_poly.pdbx_seq_one_letter_code
_entity_poly.pdbx_strand_id
1 'polypeptide(L)' 'MKDTSVASVGIVPEVLTFDNYDRWSVFMKNYLIGKDLWDVVTSGDDAEHLNN' A
#
# COMPACT_ATOMS: atom_id res chain seq x y z
N MET A 1 -7.98 8.05 -26.34
CA MET A 1 -8.11 7.59 -24.95
C MET A 1 -8.00 8.81 -24.07
N LYS A 2 -8.89 9.00 -23.09
CA LYS A 2 -8.68 10.02 -22.06
C LYS A 2 -7.60 9.47 -21.16
N ASP A 3 -6.45 10.13 -21.14
CA ASP A 3 -5.45 9.87 -20.11
C ASP A 3 -6.10 10.25 -18.79
N THR A 4 -6.62 9.25 -18.08
CA THR A 4 -6.94 9.38 -16.67
C THR A 4 -5.60 9.56 -15.98
N SER A 5 -5.12 10.80 -15.95
CA SER A 5 -4.15 11.26 -14.97
C SER A 5 -4.79 10.97 -13.62
N VAL A 6 -4.55 9.76 -13.09
CA VAL A 6 -4.65 9.50 -11.67
C VAL A 6 -3.64 10.47 -11.11
N ALA A 7 -4.11 11.66 -10.77
CA ALA A 7 -3.32 12.66 -10.09
C ALA A 7 -2.61 11.87 -9.00
N SER A 8 -1.29 11.92 -9.02
CA SER A 8 -0.49 11.50 -7.89
C SER A 8 -0.95 12.44 -6.78
N VAL A 9 -2.06 12.11 -6.11
CA VAL A 9 -2.40 12.67 -4.82
C VAL A 9 -1.23 12.18 -4.00
N GLY A 10 -0.18 13.01 -3.94
CA GLY A 10 1.00 12.71 -3.16
C GLY A 10 0.50 12.31 -1.80
N ILE A 11 1.13 11.30 -1.20
CA ILE A 11 0.82 10.91 0.18
C ILE A 11 1.07 12.18 1.01
N VAL A 12 0.00 12.91 1.33
CA VAL A 12 0.09 14.14 2.10
C VAL A 12 0.49 13.71 3.51
N PRO A 13 1.53 14.31 4.11
CA PRO A 13 1.86 14.06 5.50
C PRO A 13 0.72 14.56 6.38
N GLU A 14 -0.20 13.66 6.72
CA GLU A 14 -1.27 13.87 7.68
C GLU A 14 -1.00 13.00 8.91
N VAL A 15 -1.42 13.46 10.09
CA VAL A 15 -1.41 12.59 11.28
C VAL A 15 -2.37 11.44 11.01
N LEU A 16 -1.90 10.20 11.11
CA LEU A 16 -2.74 9.02 10.96
C LEU A 16 -3.72 8.97 12.14
N THR A 17 -5.00 8.93 11.83
CA THR A 17 -6.12 8.83 12.77
C THR A 17 -6.97 7.62 12.40
N PHE A 18 -7.90 7.26 13.27
CA PHE A 18 -8.90 6.22 12.96
C PHE A 18 -9.71 6.58 11.70
N ASP A 19 -10.10 7.84 11.57
CA ASP A 19 -10.97 8.31 10.49
C ASP A 19 -10.29 8.34 9.11
N ASN A 20 -8.96 8.47 9.06
CA ASN A 20 -8.21 8.52 7.80
C ASN A 20 -7.45 7.23 7.47
N TYR A 21 -7.45 6.24 8.38
CA TYR A 21 -6.73 4.98 8.21
C TYR A 21 -7.12 4.24 6.93
N ASP A 22 -8.43 4.08 6.68
CA ASP A 22 -8.91 3.32 5.52
C ASP A 22 -8.39 3.93 4.21
N ARG A 23 -8.50 5.25 4.08
CA ARG A 23 -8.02 5.98 2.90
C ARG A 23 -6.50 5.90 2.77
N TRP A 24 -5.77 6.08 3.87
CA TRP A 24 -4.32 5.96 3.91
C TRP A 24 -3.86 4.55 3.48
N SER A 25 -4.53 3.50 3.95
CA SER A 25 -4.17 2.11 3.66
C SER A 25 -4.25 1.79 2.16
N VAL A 26 -5.27 2.32 1.48
CA VAL A 26 -5.45 2.19 0.03
C VAL A 26 -4.33 2.89 -0.73
N PHE A 27 -3.95 4.10 -0.32
CA PHE A 27 -2.85 4.82 -0.95
C PHE A 27 -1.50 4.14 -0.74
N MET A 28 -1.22 3.66 0.47
CA MET A 28 0.00 2.92 0.76
C MET A 28 0.09 1.62 -0.03
N LYS A 29 -1.00 0.85 -0.12
CA LYS A 29 -1.05 -0.36 -0.94
C LYS A 29 -0.76 -0.05 -2.42
N ASN A 30 -1.44 0.93 -3.00
CA ASN A 30 -1.23 1.28 -4.40
C ASN A 30 0.18 1.79 -4.67
N TYR A 31 0.74 2.59 -3.75
CA TYR A 31 2.12 3.04 -3.82
C TYR A 31 3.10 1.86 -3.82
N LEU A 32 2.96 0.93 -2.88
CA LEU A 32 3.83 -0.23 -2.78
C LEU A 32 3.70 -1.18 -3.98
N ILE A 33 2.49 -1.39 -4.50
CA ILE A 33 2.27 -2.14 -5.75
C ILE A 33 3.01 -1.47 -6.91
N GLY A 34 2.87 -0.14 -7.07
CA GLY A 34 3.57 0.61 -8.12
C GLY A 34 5.09 0.61 -7.97
N LYS A 35 5.62 0.24 -6.80
CA LYS A 35 7.05 0.14 -6.50
C LYS A 35 7.56 -1.30 -6.50
N ASP A 36 6.70 -2.28 -6.76
CA ASP A 36 7.02 -3.71 -6.67
C ASP A 36 7.50 -4.13 -5.26
N LEU A 37 6.89 -3.53 -4.23
CA LEU A 37 7.25 -3.73 -2.81
C LEU A 37 6.11 -4.30 -1.96
N TRP A 38 4.92 -4.47 -2.54
CA TRP A 38 3.76 -4.94 -1.80
C TRP A 38 3.97 -6.37 -1.24
N ASP A 39 4.64 -7.22 -2.00
CA ASP A 39 4.86 -8.61 -1.58
C ASP A 39 5.69 -8.70 -0.30
N VAL A 40 6.65 -7.79 -0.09
CA VAL A 40 7.50 -7.74 1.13
C VAL A 40 6.67 -7.56 2.41
N VAL A 41 5.57 -6.81 2.33
CA VAL A 41 4.71 -6.56 3.50
C VAL A 41 3.66 -7.66 3.70
N THR A 42 3.39 -8.49 2.69
CA THR A 42 2.43 -9.61 2.78
C THR A 42 3.08 -10.97 2.95
N SER A 43 4.33 -11.14 2.55
CA SER A 43 5.07 -12.42 2.64
C SER A 43 5.57 -12.74 4.07
N GLY A 44 5.29 -11.87 5.05
CA GLY A 44 5.61 -12.12 6.46
C GLY A 44 4.78 -13.24 7.09
N ASP A 45 3.69 -13.66 6.45
CA ASP A 45 2.78 -14.69 6.94
C ASP A 45 3.19 -16.12 6.49
N ASP A 46 4.25 -16.23 5.67
CA ASP A 46 4.66 -17.48 5.03
C ASP A 46 5.69 -18.29 5.86
N ALA A 47 6.10 -17.77 7.02
CA ALA A 47 7.15 -18.36 7.87
C ALA A 47 6.73 -19.63 8.64
N GLU A 48 5.58 -20.23 8.34
CA GLU A 48 5.08 -21.46 8.99
C GLU A 48 5.27 -22.74 8.14
N HIS A 49 5.86 -22.68 6.93
CA HIS A 49 5.94 -23.85 6.04
C HIS A 49 7.32 -24.48 5.84
N LEU A 50 8.32 -24.22 6.69
CA LEU A 50 9.64 -24.89 6.60
C LEU A 50 10.11 -25.48 7.93
N ASN A 51 9.31 -26.34 8.55
CA ASN A 51 9.78 -27.28 9.57
C ASN A 51 9.55 -28.72 9.05
N ASN A 52 10.62 -29.35 8.58
CA ASN A 52 10.69 -30.79 8.27
C ASN A 52 11.84 -31.42 9.06
#